data_AF-A0A4Q3L9H6-F1
#
_entry.id   AF-A0A4Q3L9H6-F1
#
_cell.length_a   1.000
_cell.length_b   1.000
_cell.length_c   1.000
_cell.angle_alpha   90.00
_cell.angle_beta   90.00
_cell.angle_gamma   90.00
#
_symmetry.space_group_name_H-M   'P 1'
#
loop_
_entity.id
_entity.type
_entity.pdbx_description
1 polymer ?
#
loop_
_entity_poly.entity_id
_entity_poly.type
_entity_poly.pdbx_seq_one_letter_code
_entity_poly.pdbx_strand_id
1 'polypeptide(L)'
;WLTLRSDNNDKYAQPDGLWIGKAGTATNIGFDGPALKGATNVVLPKVDHRETSFSPAAFAATWQFLTGEAPRSPVIATEANVTLDGRLTGFGLSSTDPASGQFTNNLALVGAQLAVYATEPTTGARRGAAVHRKTIGADGRWGPFAAQAGTAYEFEISAPGYATTHIYRSPFPRSSSIVNLRPDRILPADADAKALVIFTRPRGYFDAQRDTMKFDGQTALPGVPPKGSGVSSAKIKLPTDAPRAITGEFNGERVTGQTWPAAQGHMTLLELTY
;
A
#
# COMPACT_ATOMS: atom_id res chain seq x y z
N TRP A 1 -28.91 -5.85 -8.71
CA TRP A 1 -27.43 -6.01 -8.71
C TRP A 1 -26.79 -4.70 -9.10
N LEU A 2 -25.63 -4.38 -8.54
CA LEU A 2 -24.82 -3.19 -8.86
C LEU A 2 -23.46 -3.64 -9.39
N THR A 3 -22.96 -2.93 -10.39
CA THR A 3 -21.54 -2.94 -10.76
C THR A 3 -21.00 -1.52 -10.74
N LEU A 4 -19.77 -1.40 -10.26
CA LEU A 4 -18.98 -0.19 -10.39
C LEU A 4 -17.87 -0.49 -11.37
N ARG A 5 -17.65 0.40 -12.32
CA ARG A 5 -16.52 0.30 -13.24
C ARG A 5 -15.84 1.64 -13.38
N SER A 6 -14.54 1.58 -13.63
CA SER A 6 -13.82 2.75 -14.13
C SER A 6 -14.41 3.19 -15.47
N ASP A 7 -14.31 4.47 -15.76
CA ASP A 7 -14.54 5.01 -17.10
C ASP A 7 -13.55 4.43 -18.12
N ASN A 8 -12.23 4.54 -17.86
CA ASN A 8 -11.20 4.10 -18.81
C ASN A 8 -9.81 3.73 -18.21
N ASN A 9 -9.65 3.75 -16.89
CA ASN A 9 -8.40 3.53 -16.16
C ASN A 9 -8.31 2.16 -15.46
N ASP A 10 -9.20 1.21 -15.79
CA ASP A 10 -9.09 -0.14 -15.25
C ASP A 10 -7.96 -0.90 -15.94
N LYS A 11 -6.92 -1.31 -15.19
CA LYS A 11 -5.77 -2.08 -15.70
C LYS A 11 -6.16 -3.32 -16.52
N TYR A 12 -7.26 -4.00 -16.17
CA TYR A 12 -7.67 -5.27 -16.77
C TYR A 12 -8.76 -5.13 -17.83
N ALA A 13 -9.45 -3.99 -17.89
CA ALA A 13 -10.43 -3.67 -18.93
C ALA A 13 -9.90 -2.56 -19.85
N GLN A 14 -8.99 -2.93 -20.75
CA GLN A 14 -8.35 -2.04 -21.71
C GLN A 14 -8.43 -2.63 -23.11
N PRO A 15 -8.71 -1.82 -24.16
CA PRO A 15 -8.67 -2.31 -25.54
C PRO A 15 -7.25 -2.62 -26.03
N ASP A 16 -6.23 -2.03 -25.41
CA ASP A 16 -4.82 -2.22 -25.73
C ASP A 16 -4.11 -3.17 -24.75
N GLY A 17 -3.21 -4.01 -25.27
CA GLY A 17 -2.46 -5.02 -24.54
C GLY A 17 -1.29 -4.50 -23.70
N LEU A 18 -1.17 -3.19 -23.45
CA LEU A 18 -0.10 -2.57 -22.65
C LEU A 18 0.18 -3.31 -21.35
N TRP A 19 -0.86 -3.59 -20.54
CA TRP A 19 -0.70 -4.18 -19.21
C TRP A 19 -0.43 -5.68 -19.19
N ILE A 20 -0.51 -6.33 -20.35
CA ILE A 20 -0.09 -7.73 -20.55
C ILE A 20 1.23 -7.83 -21.34
N GLY A 21 1.96 -6.71 -21.47
CA GLY A 21 3.26 -6.66 -22.15
C GLY A 21 3.18 -6.74 -23.68
N LYS A 22 2.01 -6.48 -24.28
CA LYS A 22 1.77 -6.52 -25.73
C LYS A 22 1.13 -5.21 -26.22
N ALA A 23 1.77 -4.08 -25.93
CA ALA A 23 1.30 -2.76 -26.36
C ALA A 23 1.05 -2.74 -27.88
N GLY A 24 -0.03 -2.09 -28.30
CA GLY A 24 -0.51 -2.05 -29.69
C GLY A 24 -1.32 -3.26 -30.12
N THR A 25 -1.38 -4.33 -29.31
CA THR A 25 -2.19 -5.51 -29.61
C THR A 25 -3.58 -5.38 -29.00
N ALA A 26 -4.63 -5.57 -29.80
CA ALA A 26 -6.00 -5.55 -29.31
C ALA A 26 -6.27 -6.70 -28.33
N THR A 27 -6.87 -6.39 -27.18
CA THR A 27 -7.29 -7.39 -26.18
C THR A 27 -8.68 -7.96 -26.46
N ASN A 28 -9.47 -7.29 -27.32
CA ASN A 28 -10.91 -7.48 -27.51
C ASN A 28 -11.75 -7.25 -26.24
N ILE A 29 -11.22 -6.49 -25.27
CA ILE A 29 -11.91 -6.09 -24.05
C ILE A 29 -12.07 -4.56 -24.06
N GLY A 30 -13.32 -4.08 -24.01
CA GLY A 30 -13.62 -2.66 -23.90
C GLY A 30 -13.57 -2.16 -22.45
N PHE A 31 -13.58 -0.84 -22.27
CA PHE A 31 -13.66 -0.22 -20.93
C PHE A 31 -14.96 -0.57 -20.17
N ASP A 32 -16.00 -0.94 -20.91
CA ASP A 32 -17.29 -1.40 -20.40
C ASP A 32 -17.30 -2.91 -20.09
N GLY A 33 -16.22 -3.64 -20.34
CA GLY A 33 -16.11 -5.09 -20.07
C GLY A 33 -16.54 -5.54 -18.67
N PRO A 34 -16.31 -4.76 -17.58
CA PRO A 34 -16.81 -5.11 -16.25
C PRO A 34 -18.34 -4.97 -16.07
N ALA A 35 -19.07 -4.44 -17.05
CA ALA A 35 -20.51 -4.27 -16.96
C ALA A 35 -21.27 -5.60 -16.98
N LEU A 36 -22.32 -5.71 -16.17
CA LEU A 36 -23.19 -6.87 -16.12
C LEU A 36 -24.58 -6.54 -16.67
N LYS A 37 -25.04 -7.33 -17.64
CA LYS A 37 -26.39 -7.21 -18.21
C LYS A 37 -27.44 -7.42 -17.12
N GLY A 38 -28.40 -6.51 -17.04
CA GLY A 38 -29.47 -6.55 -16.02
C GLY A 38 -29.07 -6.02 -14.65
N ALA A 39 -27.84 -5.53 -14.46
CA ALA A 39 -27.43 -4.79 -13.29
C ALA A 39 -27.54 -3.28 -13.50
N THR A 40 -27.60 -2.52 -12.41
CA THR A 40 -27.28 -1.10 -12.42
C THR A 40 -25.77 -0.98 -12.62
N ASN A 41 -25.34 -0.40 -13.74
CA ASN A 41 -23.92 -0.24 -14.07
C ASN A 41 -23.52 1.23 -13.89
N VAL A 42 -22.72 1.53 -12.87
CA VAL A 42 -22.26 2.89 -12.58
C VAL A 42 -20.83 3.06 -13.07
N VAL A 43 -20.62 4.12 -13.84
CA VAL A 43 -19.29 4.52 -14.33
C VAL A 43 -18.70 5.56 -13.38
N LEU A 44 -17.52 5.26 -12.85
CA LEU A 44 -16.78 6.14 -11.97
C LEU A 44 -15.68 6.85 -12.78
N PRO A 45 -15.71 8.19 -12.90
CA PRO A 45 -14.72 8.91 -13.68
C PRO A 45 -13.35 8.85 -13.00
N LYS A 46 -12.30 8.72 -13.81
CA LYS A 46 -10.88 8.79 -13.42
C LYS A 46 -10.35 7.73 -12.45
N VAL A 47 -11.19 6.90 -11.83
CA VAL A 47 -10.75 5.86 -10.90
C VAL A 47 -9.99 4.76 -11.64
N ASP A 48 -8.92 4.24 -11.04
CA ASP A 48 -8.26 3.04 -11.50
C ASP A 48 -8.99 1.76 -11.05
N HIS A 49 -8.50 0.60 -11.49
CA HIS A 49 -9.08 -0.70 -11.15
C HIS A 49 -9.30 -0.89 -9.63
N ARG A 50 -8.31 -0.55 -8.79
CA ARG A 50 -8.42 -0.73 -7.33
C ARG A 50 -9.34 0.32 -6.72
N GLU A 51 -9.30 1.55 -7.23
CA GLU A 51 -10.18 2.63 -6.80
C GLU A 51 -11.67 2.38 -7.11
N THR A 52 -12.01 1.48 -8.04
CA THR A 52 -13.40 1.00 -8.20
C THR A 52 -13.95 0.32 -6.95
N SER A 53 -13.08 -0.16 -6.05
CA SER A 53 -13.42 -0.75 -4.76
C SER A 53 -13.11 0.18 -3.59
N PHE A 54 -11.99 0.92 -3.67
CA PHE A 54 -11.47 1.65 -2.51
C PHE A 54 -11.74 3.16 -2.49
N SER A 55 -12.24 3.76 -3.58
CA SER A 55 -12.43 5.22 -3.64
C SER A 55 -13.65 5.72 -2.85
N PRO A 56 -13.66 6.99 -2.44
CA PRO A 56 -14.86 7.64 -1.88
C PRO A 56 -16.07 7.57 -2.81
N ALA A 57 -15.85 7.65 -4.13
CA ALA A 57 -16.92 7.54 -5.13
C ALA A 57 -17.52 6.12 -5.16
N ALA A 58 -16.67 5.09 -5.06
CA ALA A 58 -17.11 3.71 -4.94
C ALA A 58 -17.90 3.45 -3.66
N PHE A 59 -17.44 4.02 -2.53
CA PHE A 59 -18.18 3.99 -1.27
C PHE A 59 -19.57 4.64 -1.41
N ALA A 60 -19.64 5.84 -1.98
CA ALA A 60 -20.91 6.56 -2.12
C ALA A 60 -21.91 5.82 -3.01
N ALA A 61 -21.46 5.29 -4.14
CA ALA A 61 -22.32 4.53 -5.04
C ALA A 61 -22.84 3.23 -4.39
N THR A 62 -21.95 2.52 -3.69
CA THR A 62 -22.31 1.28 -2.97
C THR A 62 -23.28 1.57 -1.83
N TRP A 63 -23.02 2.60 -1.02
CA TRP A 63 -23.88 3.01 0.08
C TRP A 63 -25.28 3.35 -0.42
N GLN A 64 -25.39 4.19 -1.44
CA GLN A 64 -26.69 4.59 -1.99
C GLN A 64 -27.47 3.42 -2.57
N PHE A 65 -26.80 2.48 -3.24
CA PHE A 65 -27.46 1.28 -3.74
C PHE A 65 -28.00 0.40 -2.62
N LEU A 66 -27.27 0.26 -1.51
CA LEU A 66 -27.67 -0.61 -0.40
C LEU A 66 -28.72 0.02 0.52
N THR A 67 -28.68 1.33 0.70
CA THR A 67 -29.50 2.05 1.70
C THR A 67 -30.63 2.87 1.10
N GLY A 68 -30.58 3.17 -0.20
CA GLY A 68 -31.55 4.02 -0.90
C GLY A 68 -31.26 5.53 -0.80
N GLU A 69 -30.27 5.96 -0.03
CA GLU A 69 -29.91 7.37 0.16
C GLU A 69 -28.40 7.60 0.06
N ALA A 70 -27.97 8.82 -0.28
CA ALA A 70 -26.55 9.15 -0.32
C ALA A 70 -25.92 9.09 1.09
N PRO A 71 -24.63 8.70 1.23
CA PRO A 71 -23.97 8.74 2.53
C PRO A 71 -23.90 10.19 3.03
N ARG A 72 -24.04 10.38 4.35
CA ARG A 72 -23.93 11.71 4.97
C ARG A 72 -22.58 12.37 4.73
N SER A 73 -21.51 11.57 4.64
CA SER A 73 -20.17 12.04 4.30
C SER A 73 -19.38 10.92 3.63
N PRO A 74 -18.64 11.21 2.54
CA PRO A 74 -17.71 10.27 1.92
C PRO A 74 -16.30 10.32 2.56
N VAL A 75 -16.10 11.13 3.61
CA VAL A 75 -14.81 11.33 4.29
C VAL A 75 -14.70 10.41 5.50
N ILE A 76 -13.50 9.89 5.73
CA ILE A 76 -13.21 9.07 6.91
C ILE A 76 -13.25 9.97 8.16
N ALA A 77 -14.23 9.74 9.03
CA ALA A 77 -14.39 10.46 10.28
C ALA A 77 -13.18 10.24 11.22
N THR A 78 -12.86 11.25 12.03
CA THR A 78 -11.80 11.17 13.02
C THR A 78 -12.34 10.67 14.37
N GLU A 79 -11.54 9.89 15.10
CA GLU A 79 -11.82 9.43 16.45
C GLU A 79 -10.70 9.90 17.40
N ALA A 80 -11.07 10.29 18.63
CA ALA A 80 -10.08 10.69 19.63
C ALA A 80 -9.25 9.51 20.16
N ASN A 81 -9.89 8.35 20.31
CA ASN A 81 -9.25 7.12 20.75
C ASN A 81 -9.11 6.18 19.55
N VAL A 82 -7.88 5.86 19.17
CA VAL A 82 -7.58 5.03 18.00
C VAL A 82 -7.05 3.68 18.48
N THR A 83 -7.74 2.59 18.11
CA THR A 83 -7.21 1.23 18.27
C THR A 83 -6.90 0.64 16.91
N LEU A 84 -5.65 0.24 16.70
CA LEU A 84 -5.19 -0.38 15.47
C LEU A 84 -4.96 -1.87 15.67
N ASP A 85 -5.39 -2.65 14.69
CA ASP A 85 -5.18 -4.09 14.62
C ASP A 85 -5.21 -4.53 13.15
N GLY A 86 -4.76 -5.76 12.88
CA GLY A 86 -4.73 -6.36 11.56
C GLY A 86 -3.95 -7.66 11.59
N ARG A 87 -3.65 -8.20 10.41
CA ARG A 87 -2.87 -9.42 10.25
C ARG A 87 -1.49 -9.15 9.69
N LEU A 88 -0.51 -9.93 10.15
CA LEU A 88 0.82 -9.98 9.57
C LEU A 88 0.95 -11.27 8.74
N THR A 89 1.07 -11.11 7.42
CA THR A 89 1.14 -12.24 6.47
C THR A 89 2.48 -12.26 5.74
N GLY A 90 2.76 -13.36 5.03
CA GLY A 90 4.03 -13.58 4.32
C GLY A 90 3.88 -13.88 2.83
N PHE A 91 4.88 -14.59 2.30
CA PHE A 91 4.97 -15.03 0.91
C PHE A 91 5.08 -16.55 0.79
N GLY A 92 4.90 -17.03 -0.44
CA GLY A 92 5.08 -18.43 -0.82
C GLY A 92 3.89 -19.31 -0.45
N LEU A 93 4.04 -20.62 -0.64
CA LEU A 93 3.06 -21.60 -0.17
C LEU A 93 3.00 -21.66 1.37
N SER A 94 4.11 -21.33 2.03
CA SER A 94 4.22 -21.25 3.49
C SER A 94 4.98 -19.99 3.88
N SER A 95 4.34 -19.13 4.68
CA SER A 95 4.93 -17.86 5.12
C SER A 95 6.28 -18.04 5.83
N THR A 96 6.50 -19.17 6.50
CA THR A 96 7.73 -19.46 7.26
C THR A 96 8.78 -20.27 6.50
N ASP A 97 8.51 -20.63 5.24
CA ASP A 97 9.48 -21.33 4.38
C ASP A 97 9.88 -20.41 3.21
N PRO A 98 11.09 -19.83 3.24
CA PRO A 98 11.58 -18.94 2.18
C PRO A 98 11.72 -19.61 0.82
N ALA A 99 11.93 -20.93 0.77
CA ALA A 99 12.04 -21.67 -0.48
C ALA A 99 10.67 -21.87 -1.16
N SER A 100 9.57 -21.67 -0.44
CA SER A 100 8.20 -21.91 -0.93
C SER A 100 7.66 -20.84 -1.90
N GLY A 101 8.46 -19.82 -2.22
CA GLY A 101 8.17 -18.79 -3.24
C GLY A 101 8.06 -17.36 -2.71
N GLN A 102 7.93 -16.41 -3.64
CA GLN A 102 7.90 -14.95 -3.39
C GLN A 102 6.54 -14.29 -3.73
N PHE A 103 5.53 -15.08 -4.09
CA PHE A 103 4.18 -14.55 -4.33
C PHE A 103 3.44 -14.30 -3.02
N THR A 104 2.60 -13.28 -2.98
CA THR A 104 1.82 -12.91 -1.79
C THR A 104 0.85 -14.01 -1.40
N ASN A 105 0.76 -14.29 -0.10
CA ASN A 105 -0.32 -15.09 0.47
C ASN A 105 -1.02 -14.30 1.60
N ASN A 106 -2.10 -14.87 2.12
CA ASN A 106 -2.83 -14.33 3.28
C ASN A 106 -2.66 -15.22 4.53
N LEU A 107 -1.58 -16.01 4.58
CA LEU A 107 -1.26 -16.89 5.70
C LEU A 107 -0.45 -16.15 6.77
N ALA A 108 -0.76 -16.39 8.03
CA ALA A 108 -0.03 -15.81 9.16
C ALA A 108 1.47 -16.10 9.06
N LEU A 109 2.29 -15.06 9.26
CA LEU A 109 3.74 -15.23 9.40
C LEU A 109 4.07 -15.47 10.88
N VAL A 110 3.83 -16.71 11.34
CA VAL A 110 4.01 -17.12 12.73
C VAL A 110 5.47 -16.94 13.15
N GLY A 111 5.69 -16.40 14.35
CA GLY A 111 7.01 -16.13 14.90
C GLY A 111 7.64 -14.81 14.46
N ALA A 112 7.06 -14.09 13.49
CA ALA A 112 7.52 -12.74 13.17
C ALA A 112 7.50 -11.84 14.41
N GLN A 113 8.48 -10.95 14.50
CA GLN A 113 8.58 -9.93 15.53
C GLN A 113 8.12 -8.60 14.94
N LEU A 114 7.16 -7.95 15.60
CA LEU A 114 6.73 -6.59 15.32
C LEU A 114 7.15 -5.69 16.47
N ALA A 115 7.74 -4.53 16.14
CA ALA A 115 7.88 -3.39 17.03
C ALA A 115 7.31 -2.14 16.35
N VAL A 116 6.52 -1.35 17.08
CA VAL A 116 5.94 -0.09 16.58
C VAL A 116 6.59 1.08 17.30
N TYR A 117 7.05 2.08 16.55
CA TYR A 117 7.70 3.28 17.08
C TYR A 117 6.93 4.52 16.63
N ALA A 118 6.67 5.44 17.56
CA ALA A 118 6.19 6.77 17.20
C ALA A 118 7.32 7.52 16.47
N THR A 119 6.99 8.18 15.36
CA THR A 119 7.97 8.91 14.54
C THR A 119 7.65 10.40 14.45
N GLU A 120 8.68 11.17 14.15
CA GLU A 120 8.54 12.57 13.78
C GLU A 120 8.09 12.65 12.29
N PRO A 121 6.94 13.25 11.96
CA PRO A 121 6.37 13.20 10.60
C PRO A 121 7.21 13.79 9.48
N THR A 122 8.04 14.80 9.75
CA THR A 122 8.87 15.47 8.74
C THR A 122 10.16 14.73 8.44
N THR A 123 10.69 13.98 9.40
CA THR A 123 12.00 13.32 9.32
C THR A 123 11.91 11.79 9.34
N GLY A 124 10.81 11.21 9.82
CA GLY A 124 10.66 9.78 10.04
C GLY A 124 11.48 9.23 11.22
N ALA A 125 12.16 10.09 11.98
CA ALA A 125 13.00 9.65 13.10
C ALA A 125 12.13 9.14 14.26
N ARG A 126 12.55 8.05 14.91
CA ARG A 126 11.89 7.51 16.11
C ARG A 126 11.96 8.52 17.26
N ARG A 127 10.85 8.71 17.97
CA ARG A 127 10.75 9.62 19.13
C ARG A 127 11.12 8.97 20.47
N GLY A 128 11.47 7.68 20.47
CA GLY A 128 11.81 6.95 21.68
C GLY A 128 11.81 5.43 21.48
N ALA A 129 11.62 4.69 22.58
CA ALA A 129 11.47 3.24 22.56
C ALA A 129 10.18 2.80 21.84
N ALA A 130 10.09 1.52 21.46
CA ALA A 130 8.89 0.98 20.84
C ALA A 130 7.69 1.11 21.81
N VAL A 131 6.57 1.58 21.28
CA VAL A 131 5.29 1.78 21.99
C VAL A 131 4.37 0.56 21.90
N HIS A 132 4.70 -0.40 21.04
CA HIS A 132 4.03 -1.70 20.94
C HIS A 132 5.03 -2.75 20.50
N ARG A 133 4.91 -3.97 21.03
CA ARG A 133 5.68 -5.14 20.58
C ARG A 133 4.78 -6.36 20.52
N LYS A 134 4.99 -7.20 19.50
CA LYS A 134 4.22 -8.43 19.33
C LYS A 134 5.04 -9.51 18.63
N THR A 135 5.01 -10.71 19.18
CA THR A 135 5.33 -11.94 18.44
C THR A 135 4.05 -12.47 17.80
N ILE A 136 4.08 -12.69 16.49
CA ILE A 136 2.91 -13.14 15.74
C ILE A 136 2.62 -14.61 16.03
N GLY A 137 1.40 -14.88 16.50
CA GLY A 137 0.89 -16.23 16.75
C GLY A 137 0.18 -16.82 15.54
N ALA A 138 -0.43 -18.00 15.73
CA ALA A 138 -1.16 -18.72 14.67
C ALA A 138 -2.37 -17.94 14.12
N ASP A 139 -2.95 -17.03 14.89
CA ASP A 139 -4.06 -16.17 14.45
C ASP A 139 -3.61 -15.05 13.49
N GLY A 140 -2.29 -14.84 13.38
CA GLY A 140 -1.67 -13.80 12.57
C GLY A 140 -1.90 -12.38 13.06
N ARG A 141 -2.58 -12.16 14.20
CA ARG A 141 -2.97 -10.81 14.64
C ARG A 141 -1.81 -10.11 15.32
N TRP A 142 -1.65 -8.83 15.02
CA TRP A 142 -0.58 -8.02 15.60
C TRP A 142 -1.04 -7.03 16.66
N GLY A 143 -2.33 -6.65 16.65
CA GLY A 143 -2.93 -5.80 17.66
C GLY A 143 -3.57 -6.60 18.81
N PRO A 144 -4.46 -5.96 19.59
CA PRO A 144 -4.81 -4.55 19.51
C PRO A 144 -3.67 -3.64 19.98
N PHE A 145 -3.54 -2.48 19.34
CA PHE A 145 -2.60 -1.42 19.71
C PHE A 145 -3.38 -0.12 19.93
N ALA A 146 -3.30 0.43 21.14
CA ALA A 146 -3.85 1.75 21.45
C ALA A 146 -2.94 2.84 20.89
N ALA A 147 -3.27 3.33 19.69
CA ALA A 147 -2.51 4.36 18.99
C ALA A 147 -2.95 5.76 19.43
N GLN A 148 -2.00 6.69 19.42
CA GLN A 148 -2.26 8.11 19.66
C GLN A 148 -2.76 8.75 18.36
N ALA A 149 -3.92 9.41 18.43
CA ALA A 149 -4.47 10.16 17.30
C ALA A 149 -3.46 11.21 16.78
N GLY A 150 -3.38 11.36 15.45
CA GLY A 150 -2.45 12.30 14.81
C GLY A 150 -0.97 11.92 14.84
N THR A 151 -0.62 10.73 15.37
CA THR A 151 0.77 10.27 15.43
C THR A 151 1.13 9.39 14.23
N ALA A 152 2.26 9.68 13.60
CA ALA A 152 2.86 8.83 12.58
C ALA A 152 3.65 7.70 13.24
N TYR A 153 3.65 6.53 12.61
CA TYR A 153 4.29 5.33 13.15
C TYR A 153 5.18 4.64 12.13
N GLU A 154 6.25 4.05 12.66
CA GLU A 154 7.05 3.04 11.99
C GLU A 154 6.67 1.67 12.54
N PHE A 155 6.41 0.71 11.65
CA PHE A 155 6.23 -0.70 11.95
C PHE A 155 7.49 -1.45 11.49
N GLU A 156 8.36 -1.79 12.43
CA GLU A 156 9.55 -2.61 12.21
C GLU A 156 9.17 -4.09 12.34
N ILE A 157 9.38 -4.85 11.27
CA ILE A 157 9.03 -6.27 11.22
C ILE A 157 10.26 -7.08 10.86
N SER A 158 10.56 -8.13 11.65
CA SER A 158 11.60 -9.10 11.33
C SER A 158 11.08 -10.52 11.43
N ALA A 159 11.54 -11.38 10.52
CA ALA A 159 11.24 -12.81 10.50
C ALA A 159 12.32 -13.56 9.70
N PRO A 160 12.61 -14.84 10.03
CA PRO A 160 13.53 -15.65 9.24
C PRO A 160 13.17 -15.67 7.75
N GLY A 161 14.15 -15.37 6.89
CA GLY A 161 13.99 -15.34 5.44
C GLY A 161 13.23 -14.13 4.88
N TYR A 162 12.99 -13.10 5.70
CA TYR A 162 12.53 -11.79 5.26
C TYR A 162 13.61 -10.74 5.57
N ALA A 163 13.54 -9.61 4.88
CA ALA A 163 14.28 -8.43 5.30
C ALA A 163 13.62 -7.85 6.56
N THR A 164 14.41 -7.22 7.43
CA THR A 164 13.85 -6.33 8.44
C THR A 164 13.19 -5.16 7.71
N THR A 165 11.86 -5.16 7.69
CA THR A 165 11.07 -4.21 6.91
C THR A 165 10.57 -3.11 7.82
N HIS A 166 10.91 -1.87 7.47
CA HIS A 166 10.48 -0.66 8.17
C HIS A 166 9.34 -0.02 7.38
N ILE A 167 8.10 -0.24 7.80
CA ILE A 167 6.92 0.33 7.14
C ILE A 167 6.55 1.65 7.83
N TYR A 168 6.60 2.75 7.11
CA TYR A 168 6.15 4.06 7.57
C TYR A 168 4.77 4.35 6.99
N ARG A 169 3.84 4.83 7.83
CA ARG A 169 2.50 5.25 7.41
C ARG A 169 2.11 6.58 8.04
N SER A 170 1.26 7.31 7.34
CA SER A 170 0.58 8.52 7.85
C SER A 170 -0.24 8.22 9.11
N PRO A 171 -0.56 9.23 9.93
CA PRO A 171 -1.46 9.05 11.06
C PRO A 171 -2.82 8.49 10.63
N PHE A 172 -3.31 7.50 11.39
CA PHE A 172 -4.65 6.96 11.20
C PHE A 172 -5.69 7.90 11.82
N PRO A 173 -6.80 8.19 11.13
CA PRO A 173 -7.78 9.14 11.62
C PRO A 173 -8.72 8.48 12.64
N ARG A 174 -8.85 7.15 12.61
CA ARG A 174 -9.78 6.36 13.43
C ARG A 174 -9.30 4.93 13.64
N SER A 175 -9.97 4.23 14.54
CA SER A 175 -9.72 2.81 14.81
C SER A 175 -9.91 1.95 13.55
N SER A 176 -9.10 0.90 13.41
CA SER A 176 -9.20 -0.05 12.31
C SER A 176 -8.64 -1.40 12.73
N SER A 177 -9.38 -2.47 12.42
CA SER A 177 -8.99 -3.85 12.71
C SER A 177 -8.43 -4.59 11.50
N ILE A 178 -8.18 -3.88 10.39
CA ILE A 178 -7.74 -4.41 9.09
C ILE A 178 -6.48 -3.73 8.57
N VAL A 179 -5.65 -3.20 9.47
CA VAL A 179 -4.34 -2.64 9.16
C VAL A 179 -3.37 -3.79 8.93
N ASN A 180 -3.46 -4.45 7.79
CA ASN A 180 -2.61 -5.60 7.48
C ASN A 180 -1.18 -5.14 7.13
N LEU A 181 -0.21 -5.95 7.55
CA LEU A 181 1.22 -5.72 7.37
C LEU A 181 1.84 -6.93 6.68
N ARG A 182 2.85 -6.68 5.85
CA ARG A 182 3.62 -7.72 5.18
C ARG A 182 5.08 -7.26 5.05
N PRO A 183 6.05 -7.91 5.72
CA PRO A 183 7.46 -7.65 5.45
C PRO A 183 7.80 -8.13 4.04
N ASP A 184 8.83 -7.54 3.43
CA ASP A 184 9.31 -7.93 2.11
C ASP A 184 10.67 -8.66 2.18
N ARG A 185 11.18 -9.13 1.05
CA ARG A 185 12.52 -9.71 0.90
C ARG A 185 13.37 -8.82 0.00
N ILE A 186 14.67 -8.71 0.32
CA ILE A 186 15.63 -8.15 -0.62
C ILE A 186 15.89 -9.23 -1.69
N LEU A 187 15.53 -8.92 -2.93
CA LEU A 187 15.70 -9.85 -4.05
C LEU A 187 17.15 -9.81 -4.57
N PRO A 188 17.63 -10.88 -5.25
CA PRO A 188 18.96 -10.88 -5.86
C PRO A 188 19.19 -9.69 -6.80
N ALA A 189 18.14 -9.27 -7.50
CA ALA A 189 18.18 -8.11 -8.38
C ALA A 189 18.41 -6.77 -7.64
N ASP A 190 18.27 -6.73 -6.31
CA ASP A 190 18.44 -5.54 -5.46
C ASP A 190 19.72 -5.61 -4.59
N ALA A 191 20.57 -6.63 -4.78
CA ALA A 191 21.75 -6.87 -3.94
C ALA A 191 22.82 -5.77 -4.00
N ASP A 192 22.80 -4.94 -5.04
CA ASP A 192 23.69 -3.79 -5.24
C ASP A 192 23.28 -2.55 -4.43
N ALA A 193 22.05 -2.50 -3.89
CA ALA A 193 21.56 -1.37 -3.12
C ALA A 193 22.32 -1.20 -1.80
N LYS A 194 22.71 0.04 -1.46
CA LYS A 194 23.20 0.36 -0.11
C LYS A 194 22.06 0.66 0.86
N ALA A 195 20.97 1.23 0.35
CA ALA A 195 19.67 1.26 1.01
C ALA A 195 18.56 1.03 -0.02
N LEU A 196 17.51 0.31 0.37
CA LEU A 196 16.38 -0.04 -0.50
C LEU A 196 15.11 0.60 0.03
N VAL A 197 14.46 1.42 -0.79
CA VAL A 197 13.23 2.13 -0.41
C VAL A 197 12.15 1.90 -1.47
N ILE A 198 10.96 1.53 -1.02
CA ILE A 198 9.78 1.33 -1.87
C ILE A 198 8.70 2.31 -1.41
N PHE A 199 8.15 3.06 -2.36
CA PHE A 199 6.95 3.86 -2.16
C PHE A 199 5.76 3.11 -2.75
N THR A 200 4.76 2.80 -1.92
CA THR A 200 3.64 1.93 -2.31
C THR A 200 2.29 2.57 -2.05
N ARG A 201 1.36 2.30 -2.97
CA ARG A 201 -0.04 2.73 -2.97
C ARG A 201 -0.94 1.49 -2.94
N PRO A 202 -1.29 0.95 -1.75
CA PRO A 202 -2.04 -0.30 -1.68
C PRO A 202 -3.43 -0.22 -2.32
N ARG A 203 -4.09 0.94 -2.23
CA ARG A 203 -5.49 1.15 -2.62
C ARG A 203 -5.69 1.69 -4.03
N GLY A 204 -4.64 1.68 -4.87
CA GLY A 204 -4.70 2.27 -6.19
C GLY A 204 -3.45 2.03 -7.03
N TYR A 205 -3.42 2.62 -8.23
CA TYR A 205 -2.25 2.69 -9.10
C TYR A 205 -1.80 4.14 -9.30
N PHE A 206 -0.52 4.35 -9.52
CA PHE A 206 0.00 5.65 -9.92
C PHE A 206 -0.36 5.95 -11.37
N ASP A 207 -0.84 7.17 -11.63
CA ASP A 207 -1.13 7.68 -12.97
C ASP A 207 -0.49 9.07 -13.13
N ALA A 208 0.57 9.16 -13.94
CA ALA A 208 1.30 10.40 -14.16
C ALA A 208 0.48 11.51 -14.84
N GLN A 209 -0.68 11.19 -15.44
CA GLN A 209 -1.55 12.17 -16.09
C GLN A 209 -2.63 12.72 -15.15
N ARG A 210 -2.94 11.96 -14.08
CA ARG A 210 -4.02 12.28 -13.13
C ARG A 210 -3.48 12.75 -11.79
N ASP A 211 -2.39 12.17 -11.32
CA ASP A 211 -1.92 12.28 -9.94
C ASP A 211 -0.77 13.27 -9.81
N THR A 212 -0.74 13.98 -8.68
CA THR A 212 0.44 14.71 -8.22
C THR A 212 1.24 13.80 -7.30
N MET A 213 2.43 13.40 -7.74
CA MET A 213 3.26 12.42 -7.03
C MET A 213 4.73 12.85 -6.98
N LYS A 214 5.39 12.49 -5.89
CA LYS A 214 6.82 12.73 -5.70
C LYS A 214 7.43 11.61 -4.88
N PHE A 215 8.61 11.13 -5.27
CA PHE A 215 9.36 10.17 -4.48
C PHE A 215 10.82 10.62 -4.41
N ASP A 216 11.28 10.92 -3.20
CA ASP A 216 12.64 11.39 -2.92
C ASP A 216 13.06 12.60 -3.79
N GLY A 217 12.18 13.59 -3.92
CA GLY A 217 12.46 14.75 -4.77
C GLY A 217 11.94 14.63 -6.21
N GLN A 218 11.75 13.42 -6.72
CA GLN A 218 11.49 13.16 -8.13
C GLN A 218 10.00 13.04 -8.43
N THR A 219 9.53 13.71 -9.49
CA THR A 219 8.13 13.65 -9.95
C THR A 219 7.87 12.50 -10.94
N ALA A 220 8.92 12.01 -11.61
CA ALA A 220 8.86 10.79 -12.40
C ALA A 220 9.26 9.60 -11.52
N LEU A 221 8.27 8.83 -11.06
CA LEU A 221 8.50 7.70 -10.16
C LEU A 221 9.10 6.51 -10.92
N PRO A 222 10.19 5.88 -10.43
CA PRO A 222 10.79 4.73 -11.10
C PRO A 222 9.80 3.60 -11.34
N GLY A 223 9.72 3.13 -12.59
CA GLY A 223 8.82 2.04 -13.01
C GLY A 223 7.36 2.46 -13.24
N VAL A 224 6.98 3.71 -12.97
CA VAL A 224 5.66 4.24 -13.28
C VAL A 224 5.68 4.80 -14.72
N PRO A 225 4.83 4.30 -15.64
CA PRO A 225 4.80 4.80 -17.00
C PRO A 225 4.21 6.23 -17.08
N PRO A 226 4.55 7.00 -18.12
CA PRO A 226 4.03 8.37 -18.29
C PRO A 226 2.53 8.41 -18.62
N LYS A 227 1.92 7.27 -18.96
CA LYS A 227 0.50 7.13 -19.28
C LYS A 227 -0.07 5.85 -18.69
N GLY A 228 -1.27 5.96 -18.12
CA GLY A 228 -2.08 4.86 -17.63
C GLY A 228 -1.75 4.47 -16.18
N SER A 229 -2.68 3.73 -15.58
CA SER A 229 -2.72 3.38 -14.17
C SER A 229 -2.66 1.86 -13.95
N GLY A 230 -1.46 1.32 -13.78
CA GLY A 230 -1.28 -0.13 -13.58
C GLY A 230 -0.14 -0.55 -12.67
N VAL A 231 0.57 0.41 -12.08
CA VAL A 231 1.71 0.21 -11.18
C VAL A 231 1.38 0.82 -9.81
N SER A 232 1.47 0.03 -8.74
CA SER A 232 1.12 0.48 -7.38
C SER A 232 2.33 0.73 -6.48
N SER A 233 3.54 0.62 -7.03
CA SER A 233 4.77 0.76 -6.24
C SER A 233 5.92 1.27 -7.11
N ALA A 234 6.73 2.17 -6.56
CA ALA A 234 7.99 2.61 -7.14
C ALA A 234 9.13 2.24 -6.19
N LYS A 235 10.30 1.87 -6.74
CA LYS A 235 11.46 1.42 -5.96
C LYS A 235 12.68 2.26 -6.30
N ILE A 236 13.41 2.69 -5.27
CA ILE A 236 14.71 3.35 -5.40
C ILE A 236 15.76 2.51 -4.67
N LYS A 237 16.89 2.32 -5.35
CA LYS A 237 18.14 1.82 -4.76
C LYS A 237 19.05 3.02 -4.53
N LEU A 238 19.48 3.23 -3.31
CA LEU A 238 20.39 4.32 -2.98
C LEU A 238 21.85 3.83 -3.02
N PRO A 239 22.78 4.68 -3.49
CA PRO A 239 24.20 4.36 -3.56
C PRO A 239 24.93 4.53 -2.21
N THR A 240 24.23 4.97 -1.17
CA THR A 240 24.75 5.18 0.18
C THR A 240 23.79 4.59 1.21
N ASP A 241 24.34 4.12 2.32
CA ASP A 241 23.63 3.66 3.52
C ASP A 241 23.64 4.72 4.64
N ALA A 242 24.12 5.93 4.35
CA ALA A 242 24.06 7.05 5.28
C ALA A 242 22.60 7.31 5.69
N PRO A 243 22.29 7.30 7.01
CA PRO A 243 20.94 7.55 7.49
C PRO A 243 20.44 8.92 7.07
N ARG A 244 19.27 8.96 6.42
CA ARG A 244 18.58 10.21 6.09
C ARG A 244 17.07 9.99 5.99
N ALA A 245 16.35 11.09 6.11
CA ALA A 245 14.93 11.12 5.77
C ALA A 245 14.73 10.85 4.27
N ILE A 246 13.64 10.15 3.95
CA ILE A 246 13.17 9.93 2.58
C ILE A 246 11.64 9.99 2.55
N THR A 247 11.09 10.68 1.56
CA THR A 247 9.66 11.02 1.50
C THR A 247 9.01 10.56 0.20
N GLY A 248 7.82 9.99 0.31
CA GLY A 248 6.86 9.81 -0.78
C GLY A 248 5.66 10.74 -0.58
N GLU A 249 5.19 11.35 -1.67
CA GLU A 249 4.03 12.24 -1.70
C GLU A 249 3.08 11.79 -2.81
N PHE A 250 1.79 11.75 -2.51
CA PHE A 250 0.74 11.40 -3.47
C PHE A 250 -0.55 12.15 -3.13
N ASN A 251 -1.02 12.99 -4.07
CA ASN A 251 -2.29 13.72 -3.98
C ASN A 251 -2.55 14.36 -2.59
N GLY A 252 -1.52 14.96 -1.98
CA GLY A 252 -1.59 15.64 -0.69
C GLY A 252 -1.24 14.77 0.53
N GLU A 253 -1.21 13.45 0.41
CA GLU A 253 -0.64 12.57 1.45
C GLU A 253 0.90 12.60 1.35
N ARG A 254 1.57 12.74 2.50
CA ARG A 254 3.02 12.74 2.64
C ARG A 254 3.44 11.71 3.69
N VAL A 255 4.29 10.76 3.29
CA VAL A 255 4.87 9.76 4.20
C VAL A 255 6.38 9.93 4.19
N THR A 256 6.96 10.20 5.36
CA THR A 256 8.42 10.27 5.54
C THR A 256 8.90 9.15 6.45
N GLY A 257 9.95 8.45 6.00
CA GLY A 257 10.67 7.46 6.78
C GLY A 257 12.17 7.74 6.80
N GLN A 258 12.93 6.81 7.36
CA GLN A 258 14.39 6.83 7.35
C GLN A 258 14.93 5.75 6.41
N THR A 259 16.09 6.01 5.81
CA THR A 259 16.85 4.98 5.09
C THR A 259 17.51 4.02 6.07
N TRP A 260 17.55 2.73 5.70
CA TRP A 260 18.19 1.68 6.50
C TRP A 260 19.20 0.89 5.66
N PRO A 261 20.32 0.41 6.23
CA PRO A 261 21.36 -0.29 5.48
C PRO A 261 20.88 -1.65 4.92
N ALA A 262 20.83 -1.77 3.60
CA ALA A 262 20.41 -3.00 2.92
C ALA A 262 21.42 -4.15 3.14
N ALA A 263 22.70 -3.84 3.31
CA ALA A 263 23.74 -4.83 3.63
C ALA A 263 23.54 -5.51 5.00
N GLN A 264 22.76 -4.90 5.90
CA GLN A 264 22.36 -5.49 7.18
C GLN A 264 21.02 -6.25 7.07
N GLY A 265 20.45 -6.37 5.87
CA GLY A 265 19.17 -7.02 5.63
C GLY A 265 17.96 -6.13 5.90
N HIS A 266 18.11 -4.80 5.91
CA HIS A 266 17.01 -3.87 6.16
C HIS A 266 16.44 -3.26 4.87
N MET A 267 15.16 -2.91 4.88
CA MET A 267 14.53 -2.14 3.81
C MET A 267 13.42 -1.24 4.32
N THR A 268 13.11 -0.20 3.55
CA THR A 268 12.11 0.82 3.90
C THR A 268 10.90 0.73 2.98
N LEU A 269 9.71 0.75 3.56
CA LEU A 269 8.44 0.88 2.86
C LEU A 269 7.78 2.19 3.29
N LEU A 270 7.59 3.12 2.35
CA LEU A 270 6.73 4.28 2.54
C LEU A 270 5.36 3.89 1.99
N GLU A 271 4.37 3.69 2.86
CA GLU A 271 3.08 3.13 2.47
C GLU A 271 1.96 4.14 2.69
N LEU A 272 1.28 4.48 1.58
CA LEU A 272 0.12 5.37 1.61
C LEU A 272 -1.04 4.72 2.35
N THR A 273 -1.71 5.52 3.17
CA THR A 273 -2.83 5.08 4.01
C THR A 273 -4.18 5.32 3.34
N TYR A 274 -4.28 6.34 2.46
CA TYR A 274 -5.54 6.79 1.86
C TYR A 274 -5.70 6.38 0.39
#